data_AF-A0A5K0XDG6-F1
#
_entry.id   AF-A0A5K0XDG6-F1
#
_cell.length_a   1.000
_cell.length_b   1.000
_cell.length_c   1.000
_cell.angle_alpha   90.00
_cell.angle_beta   90.00
_cell.angle_gamma   90.00
#
_symmetry.space_group_name_H-M   'P 1'
#
loop_
_entity.id
_entity.type
_entity.pdbx_description
1 polymer ?
#
loop_
_entity_poly.entity_id
_entity_poly.type
_entity_poly.pdbx_seq_one_letter_code
_entity_poly.pdbx_strand_id
1 'polypeptide(L)'
;VDYLLGSNPLRMSYMVGYGPRFPERIHHRGSSLPSVAAHPQFIPCGAGFKAMDSSASNPNLLIGAVVGGPDLHDRFPDERRDYEQSEPATYINAPLVGALAYFAHSAGQI
;
A
#
# COMPACT_ATOMS: atom_id res chain seq x y z
N VAL A 1 5.08 15.68 -2.32
CA VAL A 1 4.46 14.63 -1.46
C VAL A 1 2.95 14.62 -1.64
N ASP A 2 2.32 15.78 -1.81
CA ASP A 2 0.86 15.91 -1.97
C ASP A 2 0.25 15.01 -3.04
N TYR A 3 0.89 14.86 -4.22
CA TYR A 3 0.42 13.93 -5.26
C TYR A 3 0.29 12.50 -4.73
N LEU A 4 1.29 12.00 -3.99
CA LEU A 4 1.28 10.68 -3.37
C LEU A 4 0.18 10.56 -2.30
N LEU A 5 -0.11 11.65 -1.59
CA LEU A 5 -1.09 11.67 -0.49
C LEU A 5 -2.54 11.99 -0.94
N GLY A 6 -2.79 12.20 -2.23
CA GLY A 6 -4.15 12.34 -2.77
C GLY A 6 -4.40 13.53 -3.68
N SER A 7 -3.44 14.44 -3.86
CA SER A 7 -3.54 15.54 -4.84
C SER A 7 -3.19 15.06 -6.25
N ASN A 8 -3.98 14.10 -6.76
CA ASN A 8 -3.84 13.49 -8.09
C ASN A 8 -5.23 13.33 -8.76
N PRO A 9 -5.30 13.04 -10.07
CA PRO A 9 -6.57 12.91 -10.79
C PRO A 9 -7.52 11.87 -10.19
N LEU A 10 -6.97 10.81 -9.61
CA LEU A 10 -7.76 9.81 -8.92
C LEU A 10 -8.29 10.28 -7.57
N ARG A 11 -7.76 11.34 -6.93
CA ARG A 11 -8.09 11.73 -5.55
C ARG A 11 -7.93 10.58 -4.55
N MET A 12 -6.81 9.86 -4.67
CA MET A 12 -6.47 8.68 -3.88
C MET A 12 -5.06 8.79 -3.33
N SER A 13 -4.86 8.45 -2.07
CA SER A 13 -3.52 8.28 -1.51
C SER A 13 -2.90 6.99 -2.04
N TYR A 14 -1.66 7.02 -2.49
CA TYR A 14 -0.86 5.83 -2.77
C TYR A 14 -0.14 5.29 -1.51
N MET A 15 -0.39 5.89 -0.35
CA MET A 15 -0.01 5.38 0.96
C MET A 15 -1.20 4.69 1.63
N VAL A 16 -1.04 3.41 1.96
CA VAL A 16 -2.07 2.58 2.59
C VAL A 16 -2.48 3.16 3.96
N GLY A 17 -3.78 3.30 4.16
CA GLY A 17 -4.36 3.81 5.42
C GLY A 17 -4.29 5.34 5.59
N TYR A 18 -3.86 6.09 4.56
CA TYR A 18 -3.87 7.55 4.59
C TYR A 18 -4.98 8.11 3.70
N GLY A 19 -5.72 9.11 4.20
CA GLY A 19 -6.80 9.76 3.48
C GLY A 19 -8.06 8.89 3.31
N PRO A 20 -9.10 9.41 2.62
CA PRO A 20 -10.38 8.73 2.48
C PRO A 20 -10.40 7.60 1.44
N ARG A 21 -9.36 7.51 0.58
CA ARG A 21 -9.24 6.48 -0.44
C ARG A 21 -7.78 6.11 -0.64
N PHE A 22 -7.46 4.82 -0.56
CA PHE A 22 -6.10 4.27 -0.66
C PHE A 22 -6.13 2.83 -1.22
N PRO A 23 -4.99 2.28 -1.70
CA PRO A 23 -4.90 0.90 -2.18
C PRO A 23 -5.29 -0.12 -1.11
N GLU A 24 -6.16 -1.05 -1.45
CA GLU A 24 -6.63 -2.11 -0.56
C GLU A 24 -6.09 -3.49 -0.96
N ARG A 25 -5.52 -3.63 -2.16
CA ARG A 25 -5.13 -4.91 -2.75
C ARG A 25 -3.65 -4.95 -3.12
N ILE A 26 -2.79 -4.33 -2.31
CA ILE A 26 -1.34 -4.26 -2.55
C ILE A 26 -0.69 -5.64 -2.65
N HIS A 27 0.40 -5.76 -3.43
CA HIS A 27 1.20 -6.98 -3.60
C HIS A 27 2.05 -7.25 -2.34
N HIS A 28 1.43 -7.65 -1.24
CA HIS A 28 2.16 -7.96 -0.01
C HIS A 28 1.60 -9.19 0.69
N ARG A 29 2.43 -10.25 0.79
CA ARG A 29 2.02 -11.57 1.32
C ARG A 29 1.42 -11.47 2.72
N GLY A 30 2.14 -10.84 3.66
CA GLY A 30 1.67 -10.70 5.04
C GLY A 30 0.42 -9.85 5.21
N SER A 31 0.14 -8.95 4.26
CA SER A 31 -1.07 -8.13 4.23
C SER A 31 -2.25 -8.94 3.69
N SER A 32 -2.01 -9.71 2.62
CA SER A 32 -3.03 -10.49 1.89
C SER A 32 -3.49 -11.79 2.57
N LEU A 33 -2.68 -12.38 3.44
CA LEU A 33 -3.01 -13.62 4.15
C LEU A 33 -3.72 -13.33 5.48
N PRO A 34 -4.60 -14.22 5.98
CA PRO A 34 -5.18 -14.06 7.31
C PRO A 34 -4.10 -13.98 8.39
N SER A 35 -4.34 -13.20 9.42
CA SER A 35 -3.46 -13.13 10.58
C SER A 35 -3.46 -14.47 11.34
N VAL A 36 -2.41 -14.72 12.13
CA VAL A 36 -2.32 -15.92 12.99
C VAL A 36 -3.47 -15.98 14.00
N ALA A 37 -4.00 -14.84 14.43
CA ALA A 37 -5.17 -14.79 15.32
C ALA A 37 -6.45 -15.30 14.63
N ALA A 38 -6.63 -15.00 13.34
CA ALA A 38 -7.79 -15.44 12.56
C ALA A 38 -7.62 -16.85 11.98
N HIS A 39 -6.38 -17.27 11.70
CA HIS A 39 -6.04 -18.58 11.15
C HIS A 39 -4.77 -19.11 11.82
N PRO A 40 -4.88 -19.74 13.01
CA PRO A 40 -3.73 -20.19 13.78
C PRO A 40 -3.03 -21.42 13.18
N GLN A 41 -3.68 -22.12 12.24
CA GLN A 41 -3.11 -23.28 11.57
C GLN A 41 -2.04 -22.86 10.56
N PHE A 42 -1.06 -23.73 10.34
CA PHE A 42 -0.04 -23.54 9.31
C PHE A 42 -0.66 -23.36 7.93
N ILE A 43 -0.18 -22.37 7.18
CA ILE A 43 -0.58 -22.13 5.79
C ILE A 43 0.41 -22.87 4.86
N PRO A 44 -0.02 -23.91 4.13
CA PRO A 44 0.87 -24.67 3.26
C PRO A 44 1.44 -23.85 2.11
N CYS A 45 2.57 -24.32 1.56
CA CYS A 45 3.14 -23.75 0.35
C CYS A 45 2.10 -23.71 -0.79
N GLY A 46 2.05 -22.61 -1.53
CA GLY A 46 1.12 -22.41 -2.63
C GLY A 46 -0.31 -22.03 -2.22
N ALA A 47 -0.74 -22.26 -0.97
CA ALA A 47 -2.08 -21.85 -0.52
C ALA A 47 -2.29 -20.32 -0.61
N GLY A 48 -1.20 -19.55 -0.51
CA GLY A 48 -1.23 -18.10 -0.67
C GLY A 48 -1.52 -17.59 -2.08
N PHE A 49 -1.42 -18.43 -3.13
CA PHE A 49 -1.82 -18.01 -4.47
C PHE A 49 -3.33 -17.75 -4.58
N LYS A 50 -4.15 -18.42 -3.76
CA LYS A 50 -5.59 -18.07 -3.67
C LYS A 50 -5.79 -16.63 -3.17
N ALA A 51 -4.98 -16.20 -2.21
CA ALA A 51 -5.00 -14.81 -1.74
C ALA A 51 -4.44 -13.86 -2.80
N MET A 52 -3.39 -14.26 -3.54
CA MET A 52 -2.86 -13.50 -4.68
C MET A 52 -3.96 -13.17 -5.71
N ASP A 53 -4.78 -14.18 -6.04
CA ASP A 53 -5.76 -14.13 -7.13
C ASP A 53 -7.12 -13.56 -6.71
N SER A 54 -7.34 -13.37 -5.41
CA SER A 54 -8.60 -12.87 -4.87
C SER A 54 -8.87 -11.42 -5.27
N SER A 55 -10.14 -11.11 -5.57
CA SER A 55 -10.60 -9.73 -5.73
C SER A 55 -10.90 -9.01 -4.41
N ALA A 56 -10.88 -9.73 -3.28
CA ALA A 56 -11.09 -9.14 -1.97
C ALA A 56 -9.90 -8.24 -1.58
N SER A 57 -10.17 -7.22 -0.78
CA SER A 57 -9.17 -6.40 -0.10
C SER A 57 -8.27 -7.26 0.80
N ASN A 58 -7.05 -6.79 1.03
CA ASN A 58 -6.13 -7.45 1.96
C ASN A 58 -6.70 -7.41 3.39
N PRO A 59 -6.77 -8.55 4.10
CA PRO A 59 -7.36 -8.62 5.44
C PRO A 59 -6.59 -7.81 6.50
N ASN A 60 -5.29 -7.56 6.27
CA ASN A 60 -4.48 -6.71 7.15
C ASN A 60 -4.00 -5.48 6.38
N LEU A 61 -4.41 -4.29 6.83
CA LEU A 61 -3.90 -3.03 6.29
C LEU A 61 -2.42 -2.87 6.65
N LEU A 62 -1.58 -2.75 5.63
CA LEU A 62 -0.16 -2.44 5.80
C LEU A 62 0.02 -0.91 5.93
N ILE A 63 -0.43 -0.36 7.05
CA ILE A 63 -0.51 1.10 7.27
C ILE A 63 0.85 1.76 7.01
N GLY A 64 0.82 2.84 6.23
CA GLY A 64 2.01 3.63 5.87
C GLY A 64 2.82 3.08 4.70
N ALA A 65 2.50 1.89 4.19
CA ALA A 65 3.16 1.37 2.99
C ALA A 65 2.80 2.23 1.76
N VAL A 66 3.84 2.61 1.00
CA VAL A 66 3.68 3.29 -0.28
C VAL A 66 3.86 2.28 -1.39
N VAL A 67 2.90 2.22 -2.29
CA VAL A 67 2.94 1.35 -3.48
C VAL A 67 3.75 1.99 -4.61
N GLY A 68 4.11 1.22 -5.64
CA GLY A 68 4.79 1.71 -6.85
C GLY A 68 4.10 2.93 -7.49
N GLY A 69 2.75 2.94 -7.47
CA GLY A 69 1.94 4.08 -7.88
C GLY A 69 1.34 3.91 -9.27
N PRO A 70 0.77 4.99 -9.84
CA PRO A 70 0.03 4.92 -11.09
C PRO A 70 0.95 4.81 -12.31
N ASP A 71 0.36 4.44 -13.45
CA ASP A 71 1.04 4.54 -14.74
C ASP A 71 1.19 6.00 -15.23
N LEU A 72 1.80 6.16 -16.41
CA LEU A 72 2.02 7.44 -17.07
C LEU A 72 0.74 8.23 -17.40
N HIS A 73 -0.44 7.62 -17.25
CA HIS A 73 -1.75 8.23 -17.50
C HIS A 73 -2.57 8.35 -16.21
N ASP A 74 -1.92 8.33 -15.05
CA ASP A 74 -2.56 8.42 -13.73
C ASP A 74 -3.53 7.26 -13.42
N ARG A 75 -3.40 6.11 -14.10
CA ARG A 75 -4.26 4.94 -13.84
C ARG A 75 -3.62 4.04 -12.82
N PHE A 76 -4.43 3.59 -11.86
CA PHE A 76 -4.04 2.66 -10.82
C PHE A 76 -5.20 1.66 -10.58
N PRO A 77 -5.08 0.39 -10.99
CA PRO A 77 -6.18 -0.57 -10.94
C PRO A 77 -6.39 -1.18 -9.55
N ASP A 78 -5.45 -0.98 -8.61
CA ASP A 78 -5.43 -1.61 -7.29
C ASP A 78 -5.56 -3.15 -7.39
N GLU A 79 -4.61 -3.74 -8.11
CA GLU A 79 -4.61 -5.17 -8.41
C GLU A 79 -3.38 -5.85 -7.81
N ARG A 80 -3.61 -6.82 -6.92
CA ARG A 80 -2.54 -7.55 -6.24
C ARG A 80 -1.56 -8.25 -7.17
N ARG A 81 -1.97 -8.62 -8.37
CA ARG A 81 -1.08 -9.25 -9.37
C ARG A 81 -0.20 -8.24 -10.11
N ASP A 82 -0.59 -6.97 -10.13
CA ASP A 82 0.19 -5.89 -10.70
C ASP A 82 1.28 -5.49 -9.71
N TYR A 83 2.38 -6.24 -9.70
CA TYR A 83 3.54 -5.94 -8.87
C TYR A 83 4.25 -4.65 -9.30
N GLU A 84 4.02 -4.11 -10.49
CA GLU A 84 4.68 -2.87 -10.91
C GLU A 84 4.07 -1.69 -10.16
N GLN A 85 2.74 -1.64 -10.12
CA GLN A 85 2.02 -0.54 -9.49
C GLN A 85 1.73 -0.79 -8.01
N SER A 86 1.45 -2.03 -7.62
CA SER A 86 0.91 -2.37 -6.29
C SER A 86 1.94 -2.90 -5.30
N GLU A 87 3.22 -3.03 -5.68
CA GLU A 87 4.29 -3.49 -4.78
C GLU A 87 4.69 -2.39 -3.79
N PRO A 88 4.63 -2.65 -2.48
CA PRO A 88 5.30 -1.83 -1.49
C PRO A 88 6.73 -2.32 -1.28
N ALA A 89 7.68 -1.38 -1.08
CA ALA A 89 9.04 -1.76 -0.74
C ALA A 89 9.67 -0.79 0.26
N THR A 90 10.61 -1.30 1.05
CA THR A 90 11.34 -0.53 2.07
C THR A 90 12.06 0.68 1.47
N TYR A 91 12.63 0.53 0.28
CA TYR A 91 13.33 1.61 -0.42
C TYR A 91 12.40 2.68 -1.01
N ILE A 92 11.09 2.39 -1.17
CA ILE A 92 10.09 3.41 -1.54
C ILE A 92 9.81 4.30 -0.32
N ASN A 93 9.61 3.68 0.85
CA ASN A 93 9.33 4.40 2.09
C ASN A 93 10.54 5.14 2.67
N ALA A 94 11.75 4.59 2.55
CA ALA A 94 12.96 5.14 3.16
C ALA A 94 13.20 6.64 2.87
N PRO A 95 13.24 7.12 1.61
CA PRO A 95 13.41 8.54 1.33
C PRO A 95 12.19 9.38 1.73
N LEU A 96 10.99 8.81 1.68
CA LEU A 96 9.76 9.52 2.03
C LEU A 96 9.73 9.89 3.52
N VAL A 97 10.21 9.00 4.40
CA VAL A 97 10.29 9.30 5.85
C VAL A 97 11.11 10.56 6.10
N GLY A 98 12.24 10.72 5.40
CA GLY A 98 13.07 11.93 5.50
C GLY A 98 12.34 13.20 5.06
N ALA A 99 11.66 13.16 3.90
CA ALA A 99 10.89 14.28 3.41
C ALA A 99 9.73 14.66 4.35
N LEU A 100 8.99 13.66 4.85
CA LEU A 100 7.90 13.87 5.81
C LEU A 100 8.40 14.45 7.13
N ALA A 101 9.55 13.98 7.63
CA ALA A 101 10.14 14.53 8.85
C ALA A 101 10.52 16.01 8.70
N TYR A 102 11.11 16.38 7.55
CA TYR A 102 11.40 17.78 7.23
C TYR A 102 10.11 18.62 7.22
N PHE A 103 9.07 18.19 6.52
CA PHE A 103 7.80 18.92 6.48
C PHE A 103 7.13 19.01 7.84
N ALA A 104 7.14 17.94 8.64
CA ALA A 104 6.59 17.94 9.99
C ALA A 104 7.32 18.96 10.89
N HIS A 105 8.65 19.05 10.77
CA HIS A 105 9.44 20.06 11.47
C HIS A 105 9.09 21.48 11.01
N SER A 106 9.08 21.73 9.70
CA SER A 106 8.81 23.07 9.15
C SER A 106 7.36 23.54 9.40
N ALA A 107 6.39 22.63 9.38
CA ALA A 107 4.99 22.95 9.68
C ALA A 107 4.73 23.17 11.18
N GLY A 108 5.55 22.61 12.05
CA GLY A 108 5.50 22.81 13.51
C GLY A 108 6.28 24.02 14.01
N GLN A 109 6.97 24.75 13.14
CA GLN A 109 7.68 26.01 13.45
C GLN A 109 6.81 27.26 13.28
N ILE A 110 5.50 27.10 13.26
CA ILE A 110 4.53 28.21 13.36
C ILE A 110 4.35 28.65 14.82
#